data_AF-A0A8C5S8N2-F1
#
_entry.id   AF-A0A8C5S8N2-F1
#
_cell.length_a   1.000
_cell.length_b   1.000
_cell.length_c   1.000
_cell.angle_alpha   90.00
_cell.angle_beta   90.00
_cell.angle_gamma   90.00
#
_symmetry.space_group_name_H-M   'P 1'
#
loop_
_entity.id
_entity.type
_entity.pdbx_description
1 polymer ?
#
loop_
_entity_poly.entity_id
_entity_poly.type
_entity_poly.pdbx_seq_one_letter_code
_entity_poly.pdbx_strand_id
1 'polypeptide(L)'
;MFTMCSVSAISCDCQREHTEWDKLFIMLENSQMKENMLLESLDEILKVELQMLRTEMLQFVENFAGTCTTYLEKTTTQIWGQMDQMITKSKASGMLHEIKQEKILQEILQLNQNLSNRLSQLERAWQWRADESDQRSHSSEEGRVSYITHGSNFMLKSLWQELQETKAELKKSQKKTMKPSLPAGCETIILFPMRSKKIFMSVHPTGEMALFSFTVCTWVKVTEALDKTIVFSYGTKNNPYEIQLYLNYDSVVLAVKSNFNKIFAPKVISSGEWTHICSAWGSVNGTISLWINGKVVVTSSEISEDHIIPNGGILQIGQEKNGCCVGGGFNESLAFSGKITGFNIWDRILSDKEIIRQSEEDACNNRGNIVGWGVTEILPHGGAQYIFSP
;
A
#
# COMPACT_ATOMS: atom_id res chain seq x y z
N MET A 1 40.54 114.11 50.52
CA MET A 1 40.15 115.07 51.57
C MET A 1 38.68 114.81 51.87
N PHE A 2 38.35 114.45 53.12
CA PHE A 2 37.03 114.48 53.83
C PHE A 2 35.75 114.56 52.96
N THR A 3 34.66 113.80 53.13
CA THR A 3 33.92 113.40 54.36
C THR A 3 32.68 112.59 53.90
N MET A 4 32.33 111.51 54.60
CA MET A 4 31.09 111.29 55.40
C MET A 4 29.78 110.82 54.74
N CYS A 5 29.26 109.75 55.36
CA CYS A 5 27.88 109.47 55.79
C CYS A 5 26.81 109.19 54.72
N SER A 6 26.30 107.93 54.66
CA SER A 6 25.08 107.45 55.38
C SER A 6 23.89 107.45 54.41
N VAL A 7 22.96 106.50 54.29
CA VAL A 7 22.21 105.71 55.29
C VAL A 7 21.63 104.47 54.57
N SER A 8 21.45 103.42 55.38
CA SER A 8 20.79 102.12 55.22
C SER A 8 19.47 102.01 54.43
N ALA A 9 19.23 100.83 53.84
CA ALA A 9 17.98 100.05 54.03
C ALA A 9 18.13 98.57 53.60
N ILE A 10 18.27 97.70 54.62
CA ILE A 10 17.57 96.41 54.83
C ILE A 10 17.54 95.42 53.66
N SER A 11 18.44 94.43 53.73
CA SER A 11 18.27 93.13 53.05
C SER A 11 17.35 92.26 53.91
N CYS A 12 16.21 91.84 53.35
CA CYS A 12 15.42 90.72 53.89
C CYS A 12 16.23 89.44 53.74
N ASP A 13 16.92 89.03 54.80
CA ASP A 13 17.53 87.72 54.89
C ASP A 13 16.47 86.71 55.37
N CYS A 14 15.78 86.09 54.41
CA CYS A 14 14.91 84.94 54.66
C CYS A 14 15.67 83.64 54.34
N GLN A 15 16.87 83.43 54.92
CA GLN A 15 17.39 82.06 55.04
C GLN A 15 16.65 81.36 56.17
N ARG A 16 15.52 80.73 55.83
CA ARG A 16 14.92 79.71 56.69
C ARG A 16 15.89 78.53 56.74
N GLU A 17 16.73 78.48 57.77
CA GLU A 17 17.52 77.28 58.05
C GLU A 17 16.56 76.12 58.25
N HIS A 18 16.52 75.20 57.28
CA HIS A 18 15.74 73.98 57.37
C HIS A 18 16.09 73.24 58.66
N THR A 19 15.06 72.93 59.46
CA THR A 19 15.25 72.10 60.66
C THR A 19 15.81 70.74 60.24
N GLU A 20 16.44 70.02 61.17
CA GLU A 20 16.99 68.68 60.89
C GLU A 20 15.92 67.73 60.30
N TRP A 21 14.67 67.92 60.72
CA TRP A 21 13.49 67.25 60.18
C TRP A 21 13.12 67.69 58.77
N ASP A 22 13.19 68.99 58.46
CA ASP A 22 12.95 69.48 57.08
C ASP A 22 13.98 68.92 56.10
N LYS A 23 15.25 68.82 56.52
CA LYS A 23 16.31 68.21 55.70
C LYS A 23 16.07 66.72 55.48
N LEU A 24 15.59 66.00 56.50
CA LEU A 24 15.19 64.59 56.42
C LEU A 24 14.00 64.39 55.48
N PHE A 25 12.95 65.21 55.58
CA PHE A 25 11.80 65.15 54.68
C PHE A 25 12.19 65.48 53.23
N ILE A 26 13.01 66.51 53.00
CA ILE A 26 13.54 66.84 51.66
C ILE A 26 14.43 65.72 51.12
N MET A 27 15.21 65.03 51.96
CA MET A 27 15.99 63.86 51.54
C MET A 27 15.09 62.66 51.23
N LEU A 28 14.04 62.41 52.01
CA LEU A 28 13.10 61.32 51.78
C LEU A 28 12.28 61.54 50.50
N GLU A 29 11.80 62.76 50.27
CA GLU A 29 11.07 63.15 49.07
C GLU A 29 11.97 63.06 47.82
N ASN A 30 13.22 63.52 47.91
CA ASN A 30 14.20 63.32 46.83
C ASN A 30 14.55 61.85 46.60
N SER A 31 14.57 61.01 47.64
CA SER A 31 14.81 59.57 47.50
C SER A 31 13.63 58.89 46.81
N GLN A 32 12.41 59.22 47.22
CA GLN A 32 11.19 58.62 46.69
C GLN A 32 10.90 59.10 45.26
N MET A 33 11.20 60.36 44.95
CA MET A 33 11.15 60.90 43.59
C MET A 33 12.20 60.25 42.68
N LYS A 34 13.40 59.96 43.20
CA LYS A 34 14.44 59.21 42.45
C LYS A 34 14.06 57.75 42.23
N GLU A 35 13.45 57.10 43.22
CA GLU A 35 12.96 55.73 43.11
C GLU A 35 11.85 55.64 42.06
N ASN A 36 10.88 56.56 42.09
CA ASN A 36 9.81 56.60 41.08
C ASN A 36 10.34 56.92 39.68
N MET A 37 11.30 57.84 39.53
CA MET A 37 11.96 58.09 38.24
C MET A 37 12.73 56.86 37.73
N LEU A 38 13.40 56.13 38.64
CA LEU A 38 14.11 54.91 38.28
C LEU A 38 13.13 53.82 37.85
N LEU A 39 11.99 53.66 38.53
CA LEU A 39 10.94 52.72 38.18
C LEU A 39 10.28 53.07 36.84
N GLU A 40 9.96 54.34 36.58
CA GLU A 40 9.45 54.77 35.26
C GLU A 40 10.48 54.56 34.14
N SER A 41 11.76 54.83 34.41
CA SER A 41 12.83 54.59 33.44
C SER A 41 13.02 53.10 33.14
N LEU A 42 12.91 52.24 34.16
CA LEU A 42 12.97 50.79 34.01
C LEU A 42 11.76 50.25 33.24
N ASP A 43 10.56 50.75 33.49
CA ASP A 43 9.35 50.34 32.78
C ASP A 43 9.40 50.74 31.29
N GLU A 44 9.83 51.96 30.98
CA GLU A 44 9.99 52.41 29.59
C GLU A 44 11.09 51.64 28.85
N ILE A 45 12.22 51.34 29.50
CA ILE A 45 13.30 50.53 28.91
C ILE A 45 12.82 49.09 28.65
N LEU A 46 12.20 48.44 29.64
CA LEU A 46 11.70 47.06 29.53
C LEU A 46 10.62 46.95 28.45
N LYS A 47 9.75 47.95 28.32
CA LYS A 47 8.69 48.00 27.32
C LYS A 47 9.24 48.11 25.90
N VAL A 48 10.28 48.92 25.69
CA VAL A 48 10.94 49.03 24.38
C VAL A 48 11.63 47.72 24.01
N GLU A 49 12.38 47.12 24.94
CA GLU A 49 13.07 45.84 24.68
C GLU A 49 12.07 44.69 24.45
N LEU A 50 10.97 44.62 25.20
CA LEU A 50 9.91 43.64 24.99
C LEU A 50 9.20 43.82 23.64
N GLN A 51 8.99 45.06 23.19
CA GLN A 51 8.42 45.34 21.87
C GLN A 51 9.38 44.97 20.73
N MET A 52 10.68 45.24 20.90
CA MET A 52 11.69 44.81 19.93
C MET A 52 11.76 43.28 19.85
N LEU A 53 11.84 42.59 20.98
CA LEU A 53 11.87 41.13 21.04
C LEU A 53 10.61 40.50 20.43
N ARG A 54 9.43 41.11 20.67
CA ARG A 54 8.17 40.68 20.06
C ARG A 54 8.19 40.83 18.55
N THR A 55 8.75 41.92 18.04
CA THR A 55 8.82 42.18 16.60
C THR A 55 9.79 41.19 15.93
N GLU A 56 10.94 40.92 16.56
CA GLU A 56 11.89 39.91 16.11
C GLU A 56 11.29 38.49 16.13
N MET A 57 10.56 38.13 17.19
CA MET A 57 9.86 36.83 17.24
C MET A 57 8.78 36.69 16.17
N LEU A 58 8.00 37.74 15.90
CA LEU A 58 6.98 37.72 14.85
C LEU A 58 7.61 37.61 13.46
N GLN A 59 8.68 38.37 13.21
CA GLN A 59 9.42 38.32 11.95
C GLN A 59 10.12 36.96 11.76
N PHE A 60 10.61 36.35 12.84
CA PHE A 60 11.14 34.98 12.83
C PHE A 60 10.07 33.95 12.49
N VAL A 61 8.87 34.06 13.07
CA VAL A 61 7.75 33.14 12.81
C VAL A 61 7.26 33.26 11.36
N GLU A 62 7.13 34.48 10.83
CA GLU A 62 6.74 34.71 9.42
C GLU A 62 7.80 34.19 8.44
N ASN A 63 9.09 34.47 8.70
CA ASN A 63 10.18 33.98 7.87
C ASN A 63 10.28 32.45 7.93
N PHE A 64 10.08 31.84 9.10
CA PHE A 64 10.13 30.38 9.24
C PHE A 64 8.93 29.71 8.56
N ALA A 65 7.72 30.25 8.73
CA ALA A 65 6.52 29.75 8.06
C ALA A 65 6.64 29.87 6.54
N GLY A 66 7.07 31.01 6.02
CA GLY A 66 7.28 31.24 4.58
C GLY A 66 8.40 30.38 3.99
N THR A 67 9.47 30.13 4.74
CA THR A 67 10.55 29.24 4.28
C THR A 67 10.10 27.78 4.27
N CYS A 68 9.25 27.37 5.22
CA CYS A 68 8.72 26.02 5.28
C CYS A 68 7.70 25.76 4.15
N THR A 69 6.79 26.70 3.87
CA THR A 69 5.83 26.59 2.77
C THR A 69 6.52 26.57 1.41
N THR A 70 7.48 27.46 1.17
CA THR A 70 8.24 27.47 -0.09
C THR A 70 9.07 26.21 -0.29
N TYR A 71 9.65 25.65 0.77
CA TYR A 71 10.37 24.38 0.69
C TYR A 71 9.41 23.20 0.45
N LEU A 72 8.24 23.18 1.09
CA LEU A 72 7.21 22.17 0.88
C LEU A 72 6.62 22.24 -0.54
N GLU A 73 6.30 23.42 -1.05
CA GLU A 73 5.81 23.62 -2.42
C GLU A 73 6.87 23.22 -3.46
N LYS A 74 8.14 23.61 -3.25
CA LYS A 74 9.25 23.20 -4.11
C LYS A 74 9.46 21.68 -4.11
N THR A 75 9.32 21.04 -2.96
CA THR A 75 9.43 19.58 -2.85
C THR A 75 8.23 18.90 -3.52
N THR A 76 7.02 19.43 -3.34
CA THR A 76 5.78 18.89 -3.92
C THR A 76 5.79 19.00 -5.44
N THR A 77 6.19 20.15 -5.98
CA THR A 77 6.32 20.36 -7.43
C THR A 77 7.41 19.50 -8.06
N GLN A 78 8.53 19.28 -7.35
CA GLN A 78 9.60 18.39 -7.81
C GLN A 78 9.16 16.93 -7.83
N ILE A 79 8.41 16.47 -6.82
CA ILE A 79 7.80 15.14 -6.77
C ILE A 79 6.78 14.98 -7.89
N TRP A 80 5.92 15.99 -8.10
CA TRP A 80 4.91 15.97 -9.17
C TRP A 80 5.55 15.87 -10.56
N GLY A 81 6.62 16.62 -10.81
CA GLY A 81 7.37 16.55 -12.06
C GLY A 81 8.05 15.19 -12.28
N GLN A 82 8.58 14.58 -11.22
CA GLN A 82 9.13 13.21 -11.31
C GLN A 82 8.06 12.16 -11.58
N MET A 83 6.90 12.29 -10.93
CA MET A 83 5.74 11.42 -11.13
C MET A 83 5.23 11.51 -12.59
N ASP A 84 5.09 12.72 -13.13
CA ASP A 84 4.60 12.95 -14.48
C ASP A 84 5.59 12.49 -15.57
N GLN A 85 6.90 12.66 -15.35
CA GLN A 85 7.94 12.10 -16.21
C GLN A 85 7.95 10.56 -16.21
N MET A 86 7.64 9.91 -15.09
CA MET A 86 7.53 8.46 -15.02
C MET A 86 6.27 7.95 -15.72
N ILE A 87 5.14 8.65 -15.57
CA ILE A 87 3.87 8.33 -16.25
C ILE A 87 3.98 8.52 -17.77
N THR A 88 4.71 9.55 -18.23
CA THR A 88 4.91 9.78 -19.68
C THR A 88 5.91 8.79 -20.29
N LYS A 89 6.97 8.42 -19.57
CA LYS A 89 7.91 7.35 -19.98
C LYS A 89 7.27 5.97 -20.04
N SER A 90 6.26 5.69 -19.20
CA SER A 90 5.55 4.40 -19.21
C SER A 90 4.62 4.24 -20.41
N LYS A 91 4.00 5.34 -20.88
CA LYS A 91 3.15 5.35 -22.08
C LYS A 91 3.92 5.18 -23.40
N ALA A 92 5.22 5.48 -23.43
CA ALA A 92 6.02 5.50 -24.66
C ALA A 92 6.70 4.16 -25.02
N SER A 93 6.63 3.11 -24.20
CA SER A 93 7.39 1.87 -24.40
C SER A 93 6.50 0.62 -24.30
N GLY A 94 5.75 0.36 -25.37
CA GLY A 94 4.95 -0.86 -25.50
C GLY A 94 5.82 -2.07 -25.87
N MET A 95 6.25 -2.85 -24.88
CA MET A 95 6.42 -4.33 -24.96
C MET A 95 6.96 -4.99 -23.67
N LEU A 96 7.28 -4.23 -22.62
CA LEU A 96 7.87 -4.74 -21.37
C LEU A 96 6.94 -4.42 -20.19
N HIS A 97 5.75 -5.02 -20.14
CA HIS A 97 4.68 -4.52 -19.26
C HIS A 97 4.74 -5.09 -17.83
N GLU A 98 4.96 -6.40 -17.63
CA GLU A 98 4.86 -7.01 -16.29
C GLU A 98 6.11 -6.80 -15.41
N ILE A 99 7.33 -6.98 -15.95
CA ILE A 99 8.59 -6.78 -15.18
C ILE A 99 8.79 -5.30 -14.81
N LYS A 100 8.36 -4.36 -15.67
CA LYS A 100 8.40 -2.93 -15.35
C LYS A 100 7.35 -2.53 -14.32
N GLN A 101 6.16 -3.13 -14.33
CA GLN A 101 5.11 -2.80 -13.36
C GLN A 101 5.51 -3.18 -11.94
N GLU A 102 6.10 -4.35 -11.71
CA GLU A 102 6.58 -4.75 -10.38
C GLU A 102 7.72 -3.85 -9.89
N LYS A 103 8.66 -3.47 -10.77
CA LYS A 103 9.75 -2.56 -10.43
C LYS A 103 9.25 -1.14 -10.14
N ILE A 104 8.29 -0.64 -10.91
CA ILE A 104 7.65 0.66 -10.68
C ILE A 104 6.84 0.62 -9.37
N LEU A 105 6.15 -0.47 -9.08
CA LEU A 105 5.41 -0.65 -7.83
C LEU A 105 6.35 -0.67 -6.62
N GLN A 106 7.50 -1.35 -6.72
CA GLN A 106 8.55 -1.33 -5.70
C GLN A 106 9.12 0.08 -5.49
N GLU A 107 9.40 0.82 -6.56
CA GLU A 107 9.91 2.19 -6.48
C GLU A 107 8.87 3.14 -5.85
N ILE A 108 7.59 3.00 -6.21
CA ILE A 108 6.47 3.74 -5.60
C ILE A 108 6.35 3.40 -4.11
N LEU A 109 6.47 2.11 -3.76
CA LEU A 109 6.41 1.66 -2.36
C LEU A 109 7.58 2.23 -1.54
N GLN A 110 8.78 2.25 -2.11
CA GLN A 110 9.96 2.81 -1.46
C GLN A 110 9.85 4.33 -1.26
N LEU A 111 9.32 5.04 -2.26
CA LEU A 111 9.04 6.48 -2.14
C LEU A 111 8.01 6.75 -1.04
N ASN A 112 6.95 5.95 -0.99
CA ASN A 112 5.89 6.07 0.00
C ASN A 112 6.41 5.80 1.43
N GLN A 113 7.26 4.77 1.60
CA GLN A 113 7.94 4.49 2.87
C GLN A 113 8.84 5.66 3.31
N ASN A 114 9.60 6.24 2.39
CA ASN A 114 10.45 7.39 2.67
C ASN A 114 9.62 8.62 3.12
N LEU A 115 8.53 8.92 2.42
CA LEU A 115 7.60 9.99 2.79
C LEU A 115 7.01 9.78 4.18
N SER A 116 6.54 8.57 4.50
CA SER A 116 6.00 8.22 5.82
C SER A 116 7.03 8.37 6.95
N ASN A 117 8.29 8.02 6.69
CA ASN A 117 9.40 8.19 7.64
C ASN A 117 9.71 9.67 7.89
N ARG A 118 9.74 10.50 6.84
CA ARG A 118 9.96 11.96 6.97
C ARG A 118 8.82 12.64 7.71
N LEU A 119 7.57 12.29 7.41
CA LEU A 119 6.39 12.74 8.14
C LEU A 119 6.46 12.38 9.63
N SER A 120 6.88 11.15 9.94
CA SER A 120 7.05 10.70 11.34
C SER A 120 8.21 11.41 12.07
N GLN A 121 9.26 11.83 11.36
CA GLN A 121 10.34 12.63 11.94
C GLN A 121 9.88 14.05 12.25
N LEU A 122 9.13 14.67 11.34
CA LEU A 122 8.54 16.00 11.56
C LEU A 122 7.59 15.99 12.76
N GLU A 123 6.75 14.96 12.89
CA GLU A 123 5.85 14.80 14.03
C GLU A 123 6.60 14.72 15.38
N ARG A 124 7.69 13.95 15.44
CA ARG A 124 8.52 13.87 16.66
C ARG A 124 9.18 15.21 17.00
N ALA A 125 9.65 15.94 15.99
CA ALA A 125 10.22 17.27 16.18
C ALA A 125 9.17 18.27 16.69
N TRP A 126 7.90 18.09 16.31
CA TRP A 126 6.78 18.89 16.79
C TRP A 126 6.36 18.53 18.22
N GLN A 127 6.29 17.24 18.57
CA GLN A 127 6.01 16.79 19.94
C GLN A 127 7.05 17.31 20.93
N TRP A 128 8.33 17.26 20.57
CA TRP A 128 9.41 17.83 21.39
C TRP A 128 9.19 19.31 21.71
N ARG A 129 8.74 20.11 20.73
CA ARG A 129 8.49 21.55 20.93
C ARG A 129 7.21 21.85 21.70
N ALA A 130 6.19 20.99 21.60
CA ALA A 130 4.98 21.11 22.41
C ALA A 130 5.28 20.81 23.90
N ASP A 131 6.04 19.75 24.17
CA ASP A 131 6.43 19.37 25.54
C ASP A 131 7.36 20.41 26.21
N GLU A 132 8.26 21.06 25.44
CA GLU A 132 9.07 22.19 25.93
C GLU A 132 8.22 23.42 26.32
N SER A 133 7.05 23.61 25.69
CA SER A 133 6.15 24.73 25.99
C SER A 133 5.24 24.48 27.20
N ASP A 134 4.89 23.22 27.48
CA ASP A 134 4.09 22.83 28.65
C ASP A 134 4.91 22.70 29.95
N GLN A 135 6.24 22.55 29.88
CA GLN A 135 7.10 22.53 31.08
C GLN A 135 7.44 23.92 31.63
N ARG A 136 7.28 25.00 30.84
CA ARG A 136 7.55 26.38 31.30
C ARG A 136 6.35 27.11 31.89
N SER A 137 5.16 26.51 31.87
CA SER A 137 3.92 27.12 32.37
C SER A 137 3.62 26.84 33.86
N HIS A 138 4.52 26.18 34.59
CA HIS A 138 4.32 25.79 36.00
C HIS A 138 5.09 26.63 37.05
N SER A 139 5.45 27.88 36.75
CA SER A 139 5.89 28.82 37.80
C SER A 139 5.35 30.24 37.63
N SER A 140 4.33 30.54 38.46
CA SER A 140 3.93 31.85 39.01
C SER A 140 3.17 32.87 38.14
N GLU A 141 1.84 32.85 38.35
CA GLU A 141 0.84 33.93 38.54
C GLU A 141 0.74 35.19 37.65
N GLU A 142 -0.39 35.18 36.92
CA GLU A 142 -1.43 36.22 36.71
C GLU A 142 -1.13 37.60 36.12
N GLY A 143 -1.76 37.86 34.97
CA GLY A 143 -2.32 39.19 34.67
C GLY A 143 -2.28 39.63 33.20
N ARG A 144 -3.33 39.28 32.44
CA ARG A 144 -3.78 39.93 31.17
C ARG A 144 -2.86 39.90 29.95
N VAL A 145 -2.96 38.84 29.12
CA VAL A 145 -3.10 38.94 27.65
C VAL A 145 -3.78 37.65 27.13
N SER A 146 -5.12 37.56 27.18
CA SER A 146 -5.86 36.34 26.79
C SER A 146 -6.56 36.40 25.42
N TYR A 147 -6.11 37.21 24.45
CA TYR A 147 -6.90 37.39 23.22
C TYR A 147 -6.14 37.27 21.88
N ILE A 148 -4.89 36.78 21.86
CA ILE A 148 -4.18 36.55 20.57
C ILE A 148 -3.63 35.11 20.43
N THR A 149 -3.54 34.32 21.50
CA THR A 149 -3.00 32.95 21.45
C THR A 149 -3.99 31.87 20.98
N HIS A 150 -5.29 32.18 20.85
CA HIS A 150 -6.31 31.15 20.56
C HIS A 150 -6.42 30.79 19.06
N GLY A 151 -6.18 31.75 18.15
CA GLY A 151 -6.33 31.55 16.70
C GLY A 151 -5.23 30.72 16.06
N SER A 152 -3.96 30.98 16.43
CA SER A 152 -2.81 30.22 15.91
C SER A 152 -2.77 28.79 16.43
N ASN A 153 -3.20 28.57 17.69
CA ASN A 153 -3.25 27.25 18.30
C ASN A 153 -4.37 26.37 17.68
N PHE A 154 -5.51 26.95 17.32
CA PHE A 154 -6.59 26.23 16.63
C PHE A 154 -6.19 25.80 15.21
N MET A 155 -5.58 26.70 14.43
CA MET A 155 -5.06 26.36 13.09
C MET A 155 -3.97 25.29 13.14
N LEU A 156 -3.04 25.38 14.10
CA LEU A 156 -2.00 24.37 14.33
C LEU A 156 -2.60 23.01 14.70
N LYS A 157 -3.64 22.98 15.55
CA LYS A 157 -4.33 21.76 15.94
C LYS A 157 -5.08 21.11 14.76
N SER A 158 -5.72 21.91 13.91
CA SER A 158 -6.37 21.44 12.68
C SER A 158 -5.36 20.84 11.70
N LEU A 159 -4.23 21.52 11.46
CA LEU A 159 -3.16 21.02 10.59
C LEU A 159 -2.54 19.73 11.13
N TRP A 160 -2.38 19.62 12.45
CA TRP A 160 -1.89 18.41 13.08
C TRP A 160 -2.85 17.23 12.87
N GLN A 161 -4.15 17.47 12.99
CA GLN A 161 -5.16 16.45 12.77
C GLN A 161 -5.19 15.96 11.32
N GLU A 162 -5.15 16.86 10.34
CA GLU A 162 -5.06 16.50 8.91
C GLU A 162 -3.78 15.70 8.60
N LEU A 163 -2.66 16.02 9.24
CA LEU A 163 -1.40 15.31 9.09
C LEU A 163 -1.47 13.88 9.67
N GLN A 164 -2.17 13.70 10.80
CA GLN A 164 -2.42 12.37 11.37
C GLN A 164 -3.33 11.52 10.48
N GLU A 165 -4.39 12.11 9.94
CA GLU A 165 -5.32 11.44 9.02
C GLU A 165 -4.61 11.01 7.74
N THR A 166 -3.85 11.92 7.11
CA THR A 166 -3.05 11.62 5.91
C THR A 166 -2.03 10.51 6.18
N LYS A 167 -1.40 10.50 7.35
CA LYS A 167 -0.46 9.43 7.76
C LYS A 167 -1.16 8.09 7.96
N ALA A 168 -2.36 8.08 8.54
CA ALA A 168 -3.14 6.87 8.73
C ALA A 168 -3.58 6.28 7.38
N GLU A 169 -4.01 7.14 6.45
CA GLU A 169 -4.34 6.74 5.08
C GLU A 169 -3.12 6.22 4.32
N LEU A 170 -1.97 6.89 4.42
CA LEU A 170 -0.71 6.41 3.83
C LEU A 170 -0.31 5.05 4.39
N LYS A 171 -0.39 4.84 5.71
CA LYS A 171 -0.12 3.53 6.33
C LYS A 171 -1.10 2.45 5.88
N LYS A 172 -2.39 2.79 5.73
CA LYS A 172 -3.43 1.88 5.22
C LYS A 172 -3.17 1.50 3.77
N SER A 173 -2.79 2.48 2.94
CA SER A 173 -2.40 2.28 1.55
C SER A 173 -1.14 1.41 1.45
N GLN A 174 -0.09 1.71 2.23
CA GLN A 174 1.12 0.89 2.33
C GLN A 174 0.81 -0.56 2.75
N LYS A 175 -0.05 -0.77 3.76
CA LYS A 175 -0.45 -2.12 4.19
C LYS A 175 -1.26 -2.86 3.12
N LYS A 176 -2.02 -2.16 2.28
CA LYS A 176 -2.73 -2.72 1.13
C LYS A 176 -1.75 -3.11 0.01
N THR A 177 -0.72 -2.31 -0.24
CA THR A 177 0.30 -2.54 -1.28
C THR A 177 1.38 -3.56 -0.86
N MET A 178 1.65 -3.72 0.44
CA MET A 178 2.65 -4.68 0.96
C MET A 178 2.10 -6.10 1.17
N LYS A 179 0.79 -6.30 1.05
CA LYS A 179 0.21 -7.64 0.98
C LYS A 179 0.49 -8.18 -0.42
N PRO A 180 1.10 -9.36 -0.58
CA PRO A 180 1.17 -10.00 -1.89
C PRO A 180 -0.27 -10.23 -2.36
N SER A 181 -0.74 -9.39 -3.29
CA SER A 181 -1.99 -9.67 -3.98
C SER A 181 -1.77 -10.98 -4.72
N LEU A 182 -2.60 -11.96 -4.42
CA LEU A 182 -2.64 -13.16 -5.24
C LEU A 182 -3.08 -12.73 -6.65
N PRO A 183 -2.64 -13.44 -7.70
CA PRO A 183 -3.14 -13.18 -9.03
C PRO A 183 -4.67 -13.18 -9.02
N ALA A 184 -5.26 -12.33 -9.85
CA ALA A 184 -6.71 -12.26 -10.03
C ALA A 184 -7.55 -11.85 -8.79
N GLY A 185 -6.92 -11.26 -7.77
CA GLY A 185 -7.61 -10.78 -6.56
C GLY A 185 -8.17 -11.90 -5.68
N CYS A 186 -7.73 -13.14 -5.91
CA CYS A 186 -8.19 -14.28 -5.13
C CYS A 186 -7.73 -14.18 -3.67
N GLU A 187 -8.55 -14.65 -2.73
CA GLU A 187 -8.18 -14.63 -1.29
C GLU A 187 -7.43 -15.89 -0.86
N THR A 188 -7.60 -16.98 -1.63
CA THR A 188 -7.14 -18.33 -1.32
C THR A 188 -6.24 -18.91 -2.40
N ILE A 189 -5.27 -19.72 -1.99
CA ILE A 189 -4.47 -20.59 -2.85
C ILE A 189 -4.50 -22.01 -2.31
N ILE A 190 -4.32 -22.99 -3.19
CA ILE A 190 -3.97 -24.35 -2.81
C ILE A 190 -2.45 -24.50 -2.93
N LEU A 191 -1.80 -24.98 -1.86
CA LEU A 191 -0.38 -25.33 -1.84
C LEU A 191 -0.21 -26.86 -1.93
N PHE A 192 0.69 -27.26 -2.82
CA PHE A 192 1.26 -28.59 -2.93
C PHE A 192 2.74 -28.51 -2.50
N PRO A 193 3.09 -28.87 -1.26
CA PRO A 193 4.40 -28.56 -0.69
C PRO A 193 5.56 -29.33 -1.35
N MET A 194 5.28 -30.50 -1.93
CA MET A 194 6.26 -31.37 -2.59
C MET A 194 5.55 -32.31 -3.56
N ARG A 195 6.31 -32.92 -4.49
CA ARG A 195 5.81 -34.02 -5.32
C ARG A 195 5.59 -35.24 -4.41
N SER A 196 4.40 -35.83 -4.44
CA SER A 196 4.07 -37.00 -3.61
C SER A 196 2.85 -37.71 -4.14
N LYS A 197 2.85 -39.05 -4.11
CA LYS A 197 1.69 -39.89 -4.47
C LYS A 197 0.50 -39.75 -3.52
N LYS A 198 0.65 -39.03 -2.41
CA LYS A 198 -0.40 -38.85 -1.40
C LYS A 198 -1.09 -37.49 -1.51
N ILE A 199 -0.43 -36.51 -2.14
CA ILE A 199 -0.88 -35.12 -2.19
C ILE A 199 -1.69 -34.90 -3.46
N PHE A 200 -2.96 -34.53 -3.31
CA PHE A 200 -3.86 -34.19 -4.40
C PHE A 200 -5.06 -33.41 -3.88
N MET A 201 -5.85 -32.84 -4.79
CA MET A 201 -7.19 -32.33 -4.45
C MET A 201 -8.26 -33.11 -5.22
N SER A 202 -9.33 -33.52 -4.54
CA SER A 202 -10.52 -34.07 -5.18
C SER A 202 -11.50 -32.95 -5.47
N VAL A 203 -11.94 -32.79 -6.72
CA VAL A 203 -12.91 -31.75 -7.11
C VAL A 203 -14.27 -32.40 -7.28
N HIS A 204 -15.31 -31.81 -6.70
CA HIS A 204 -16.70 -32.24 -6.86
C HIS A 204 -17.47 -31.18 -7.66
N PRO A 205 -17.53 -31.30 -9.00
CA PRO A 205 -18.24 -30.35 -9.86
C PRO A 205 -19.69 -30.17 -9.43
N THR A 206 -20.20 -28.93 -9.53
CA THR A 206 -21.60 -28.61 -9.25
C THR A 206 -22.51 -28.89 -10.45
N GLY A 207 -21.95 -28.90 -11.66
CA GLY A 207 -22.65 -29.22 -12.91
C GLY A 207 -22.25 -30.59 -13.47
N GLU A 208 -22.99 -31.04 -14.49
CA GLU A 208 -22.72 -32.32 -15.14
C GLU A 208 -21.45 -32.26 -16.00
N MET A 209 -20.64 -33.32 -15.95
CA MET A 209 -19.43 -33.46 -16.77
C MET A 209 -19.70 -34.05 -18.16
N ALA A 210 -20.96 -34.13 -18.58
CA ALA A 210 -21.36 -34.49 -19.94
C ALA A 210 -21.16 -33.30 -20.90
N LEU A 211 -19.93 -33.05 -21.36
CA LEU A 211 -19.56 -31.80 -22.03
C LEU A 211 -19.34 -31.98 -23.54
N PHE A 212 -20.04 -31.18 -24.35
CA PHE A 212 -19.76 -30.99 -25.79
C PHE A 212 -18.66 -29.96 -26.04
N SER A 213 -18.44 -29.08 -25.06
CA SER A 213 -17.39 -28.09 -25.07
C SER A 213 -17.03 -27.73 -23.64
N PHE A 214 -15.84 -27.18 -23.43
CA PHE A 214 -15.48 -26.63 -22.13
C PHE A 214 -14.49 -25.48 -22.26
N THR A 215 -14.41 -24.70 -21.19
CA THR A 215 -13.27 -23.83 -20.91
C THR A 215 -12.78 -24.11 -19.50
N VAL A 216 -11.46 -24.23 -19.31
CA VAL A 216 -10.82 -24.32 -17.99
C VAL A 216 -9.83 -23.18 -17.86
N CYS A 217 -9.87 -22.45 -16.75
CA CYS A 217 -8.91 -21.41 -16.43
C CYS A 217 -8.32 -21.65 -15.04
N THR A 218 -7.03 -21.37 -14.87
CA THR A 218 -6.35 -21.50 -13.58
C THR A 218 -5.06 -20.69 -13.56
N TRP A 219 -4.69 -20.18 -12.39
CA TRP A 219 -3.36 -19.66 -12.11
C TRP A 219 -2.49 -20.76 -11.52
N VAL A 220 -1.28 -20.91 -12.05
CA VAL A 220 -0.31 -21.92 -11.62
C VAL A 220 1.01 -21.25 -11.31
N LYS A 221 1.58 -21.57 -10.15
CA LYS A 221 2.95 -21.24 -9.79
C LYS A 221 3.68 -22.51 -9.41
N VAL A 222 4.31 -23.12 -10.40
CA VAL A 222 4.99 -24.41 -10.24
C VAL A 222 6.32 -24.21 -9.51
N THR A 223 6.65 -25.12 -8.59
CA THR A 223 7.98 -25.14 -7.95
C THR A 223 9.00 -25.82 -8.85
N GLU A 224 8.60 -26.95 -9.46
CA GLU A 224 9.42 -27.73 -10.39
C GLU A 224 8.51 -28.45 -11.39
N ALA A 225 8.83 -28.33 -12.67
CA ALA A 225 8.15 -29.04 -13.76
C ALA A 225 9.14 -30.01 -14.43
N LEU A 226 8.79 -31.30 -14.42
CA LEU A 226 9.54 -32.38 -15.06
C LEU A 226 8.98 -32.68 -16.46
N ASP A 227 9.37 -33.82 -17.04
CA ASP A 227 8.90 -34.34 -18.33
C ASP A 227 7.36 -34.41 -18.43
N LYS A 228 6.67 -34.77 -17.35
CA LYS A 228 5.20 -34.69 -17.24
C LYS A 228 4.81 -34.35 -15.82
N THR A 229 4.22 -33.17 -15.60
CA THR A 229 3.74 -32.72 -14.29
C THR A 229 2.28 -32.32 -14.38
N ILE A 230 1.38 -33.07 -13.73
CA ILE A 230 -0.06 -32.94 -13.92
C ILE A 230 -0.61 -31.75 -13.13
N VAL A 231 -1.15 -30.74 -13.81
CA VAL A 231 -1.87 -29.64 -13.14
C VAL A 231 -3.24 -30.14 -12.70
N PHE A 232 -4.04 -30.67 -13.63
CA PHE A 232 -5.28 -31.37 -13.32
C PHE A 232 -5.55 -32.49 -14.31
N SER A 233 -6.38 -33.45 -13.90
CA SER A 233 -6.89 -34.48 -14.79
C SER A 233 -8.34 -34.84 -14.47
N TYR A 234 -9.07 -35.15 -15.53
CA TYR A 234 -10.40 -35.75 -15.49
C TYR A 234 -10.37 -37.05 -16.27
N GLY A 235 -11.00 -38.08 -15.72
CA GLY A 235 -11.12 -39.36 -16.40
C GLY A 235 -12.18 -40.26 -15.78
N THR A 236 -12.77 -41.12 -16.61
CA THR A 236 -13.74 -42.13 -16.19
C THR A 236 -13.05 -43.43 -15.79
N LYS A 237 -13.86 -44.45 -15.48
CA LYS A 237 -13.38 -45.83 -15.31
C LYS A 237 -12.84 -46.41 -16.63
N ASN A 238 -13.42 -46.02 -17.76
CA ASN A 238 -13.07 -46.57 -19.07
C ASN A 238 -11.93 -45.80 -19.73
N ASN A 239 -11.84 -44.50 -19.49
CA ASN A 239 -10.82 -43.64 -20.08
C ASN A 239 -10.22 -42.69 -19.03
N PRO A 240 -8.95 -42.89 -18.65
CA PRO A 240 -8.25 -42.00 -17.73
C PRO A 240 -7.81 -40.65 -18.33
N TYR A 241 -7.90 -40.51 -19.66
CA TYR A 241 -7.37 -39.39 -20.44
C TYR A 241 -8.46 -38.49 -21.03
N GLU A 242 -9.62 -38.36 -20.38
CA GLU A 242 -10.72 -37.52 -20.90
C GLU A 242 -10.30 -36.07 -21.03
N ILE A 243 -9.74 -35.47 -19.97
CA ILE A 243 -9.13 -34.13 -20.01
C ILE A 243 -7.87 -34.15 -19.17
N GLN A 244 -6.74 -33.69 -19.72
CA GLN A 244 -5.52 -33.48 -18.96
C GLN A 244 -4.88 -32.15 -19.32
N LEU A 245 -4.54 -31.37 -18.30
CA LEU A 245 -3.62 -30.25 -18.42
C LEU A 245 -2.37 -30.58 -17.61
N TYR A 246 -1.22 -30.56 -18.28
CA TYR A 246 0.06 -30.87 -17.64
C TYR A 246 1.18 -30.00 -18.19
N LEU A 247 2.25 -29.92 -17.43
CA LEU A 247 3.48 -29.26 -17.82
C LEU A 247 4.47 -30.31 -18.33
N ASN A 248 5.20 -29.96 -19.38
CA ASN A 248 6.35 -30.71 -19.89
C ASN A 248 7.53 -29.73 -19.89
N TYR A 249 8.36 -29.81 -18.86
CA TYR A 249 9.37 -28.79 -18.54
C TYR A 249 8.76 -27.38 -18.53
N ASP A 250 9.15 -26.52 -19.46
CA ASP A 250 8.69 -25.13 -19.61
C ASP A 250 7.46 -24.98 -20.53
N SER A 251 6.88 -26.10 -20.96
CA SER A 251 5.76 -26.16 -21.90
C SER A 251 4.45 -26.52 -21.20
N VAL A 252 3.33 -25.97 -21.68
CA VAL A 252 1.99 -26.36 -21.25
C VAL A 252 1.36 -27.26 -22.29
N VAL A 253 0.76 -28.37 -21.87
CA VAL A 253 0.12 -29.35 -22.75
C VAL A 253 -1.31 -29.59 -22.30
N LEU A 254 -2.22 -29.53 -23.26
CA LEU A 254 -3.63 -29.88 -23.10
C LEU A 254 -3.95 -31.08 -23.97
N ALA A 255 -4.47 -32.15 -23.36
CA ALA A 255 -4.90 -33.37 -24.04
C ALA A 255 -6.37 -33.65 -23.75
N VAL A 256 -7.10 -34.09 -24.77
CA VAL A 256 -8.53 -34.43 -24.69
C VAL A 256 -8.73 -35.81 -25.29
N LYS A 257 -9.49 -36.70 -24.62
CA LYS A 257 -9.77 -38.10 -25.01
C LYS A 257 -8.57 -39.05 -24.99
N SER A 258 -7.37 -38.62 -25.41
CA SER A 258 -6.16 -39.44 -25.43
C SER A 258 -4.86 -38.61 -25.39
N ASN A 259 -3.73 -39.25 -25.10
CA ASN A 259 -2.40 -38.61 -25.13
C ASN A 259 -1.90 -38.22 -26.55
N PHE A 260 -2.60 -38.66 -27.60
CA PHE A 260 -2.30 -38.29 -29.00
C PHE A 260 -3.08 -37.06 -29.46
N ASN A 261 -4.25 -36.81 -28.86
CA ASN A 261 -5.14 -35.71 -29.19
C ASN A 261 -4.82 -34.51 -28.27
N LYS A 262 -3.73 -33.82 -28.58
CA LYS A 262 -3.19 -32.76 -27.72
C LYS A 262 -2.61 -31.59 -28.49
N ILE A 263 -2.57 -30.44 -27.83
CA ILE A 263 -1.79 -29.26 -28.25
C ILE A 263 -0.80 -28.88 -27.15
N PHE A 264 0.27 -28.19 -27.51
CA PHE A 264 1.25 -27.70 -26.54
C PHE A 264 1.75 -26.30 -26.90
N ALA A 265 2.01 -25.49 -25.88
CA ALA A 265 2.68 -24.19 -26.01
C ALA A 265 4.07 -24.28 -25.36
N PRO A 266 5.15 -24.16 -26.15
CA PRO A 266 6.51 -24.28 -25.63
C PRO A 266 7.01 -23.00 -24.97
N LYS A 267 7.87 -23.12 -23.96
CA LYS A 267 8.57 -21.98 -23.31
C LYS A 267 7.65 -20.90 -22.75
N VAL A 268 6.55 -21.32 -22.11
CA VAL A 268 5.53 -20.41 -21.54
C VAL A 268 5.45 -20.48 -20.01
N ILE A 269 6.24 -21.36 -19.37
CA ILE A 269 6.28 -21.54 -17.92
C ILE A 269 7.66 -21.23 -17.38
N SER A 270 7.69 -20.42 -16.33
CA SER A 270 8.87 -20.18 -15.49
C SER A 270 8.60 -20.72 -14.09
N SER A 271 9.50 -21.56 -13.58
CA SER A 271 9.38 -22.08 -12.21
C SER A 271 9.48 -20.93 -11.20
N GLY A 272 8.58 -20.90 -10.22
CA GLY A 272 8.54 -19.83 -9.22
C GLY A 272 7.86 -18.53 -9.66
N GLU A 273 7.24 -18.50 -10.83
CA GLU A 273 6.41 -17.37 -11.31
C GLU A 273 4.95 -17.80 -11.48
N TRP A 274 4.02 -16.85 -11.37
CA TRP A 274 2.60 -17.11 -11.63
C TRP A 274 2.34 -17.05 -13.13
N THR A 275 1.66 -18.07 -13.65
CA THR A 275 1.20 -18.11 -15.04
C THR A 275 -0.29 -18.42 -15.06
N HIS A 276 -1.06 -17.58 -15.75
CA HIS A 276 -2.47 -17.84 -16.02
C HIS A 276 -2.59 -18.72 -17.25
N ILE A 277 -3.28 -19.84 -17.10
CA ILE A 277 -3.49 -20.81 -18.17
C ILE A 277 -4.99 -20.97 -18.35
N CYS A 278 -5.48 -20.67 -19.56
CA CYS A 278 -6.81 -21.07 -19.98
C CYS A 278 -6.74 -22.01 -21.18
N SER A 279 -7.65 -22.99 -21.21
CA SER A 279 -7.81 -23.93 -22.30
C SER A 279 -9.28 -24.02 -22.67
N ALA A 280 -9.60 -24.04 -23.97
CA ALA A 280 -10.95 -24.28 -24.45
C ALA A 280 -10.95 -25.37 -25.52
N TRP A 281 -11.99 -26.20 -25.53
CA TRP A 281 -12.20 -27.25 -26.53
C TRP A 281 -13.69 -27.37 -26.88
N GLY A 282 -13.99 -27.69 -28.14
CA GLY A 282 -15.35 -27.97 -28.61
C GLY A 282 -15.43 -29.13 -29.60
N SER A 283 -16.46 -29.96 -29.46
CA SER A 283 -16.64 -31.22 -30.18
C SER A 283 -16.88 -31.08 -31.69
N VAL A 284 -17.58 -30.04 -32.15
CA VAL A 284 -18.13 -29.98 -33.53
C VAL A 284 -17.05 -30.08 -34.62
N ASN A 285 -15.93 -29.35 -34.45
CA ASN A 285 -14.78 -29.39 -35.35
C ASN A 285 -13.49 -29.75 -34.60
N GLY A 286 -13.63 -30.29 -33.38
CA GLY A 286 -12.49 -30.56 -32.49
C GLY A 286 -11.63 -29.32 -32.21
N THR A 287 -12.21 -28.12 -32.23
CA THR A 287 -11.46 -26.87 -32.07
C THR A 287 -10.94 -26.78 -30.65
N ILE A 288 -9.64 -26.63 -30.52
CA ILE A 288 -8.93 -26.58 -29.23
C ILE A 288 -8.01 -25.35 -29.21
N SER A 289 -7.96 -24.67 -28.08
CA SER A 289 -7.09 -23.51 -27.91
C SER A 289 -6.47 -23.46 -26.52
N LEU A 290 -5.28 -22.87 -26.45
CA LEU A 290 -4.54 -22.63 -25.23
C LEU A 290 -4.16 -21.15 -25.16
N TRP A 291 -4.38 -20.57 -23.99
CA TRP A 291 -4.17 -19.16 -23.68
C TRP A 291 -3.24 -19.05 -22.48
N ILE A 292 -2.24 -18.18 -22.57
CA ILE A 292 -1.29 -17.88 -21.51
C ILE A 292 -1.36 -16.39 -21.21
N ASN A 293 -1.58 -16.03 -19.94
CA ASN A 293 -1.69 -14.64 -19.48
C ASN A 293 -2.65 -13.81 -20.34
N GLY A 294 -3.82 -14.38 -20.64
CA GLY A 294 -4.87 -13.71 -21.42
C GLY A 294 -4.63 -13.66 -22.93
N LYS A 295 -3.56 -14.26 -23.45
CA LYS A 295 -3.22 -14.28 -24.88
C LYS A 295 -3.29 -15.67 -25.45
N VAL A 296 -3.94 -15.82 -26.61
CA VAL A 296 -3.94 -17.09 -27.34
C VAL A 296 -2.53 -17.40 -27.82
N VAL A 297 -2.03 -18.58 -27.47
CA VAL A 297 -0.70 -19.04 -27.90
C VAL A 297 -0.79 -20.14 -28.95
N VAL A 298 -1.84 -20.96 -28.89
CA VAL A 298 -2.05 -22.08 -29.81
C VAL A 298 -3.55 -22.27 -30.03
N THR A 299 -3.93 -22.45 -31.30
CA THR A 299 -5.27 -22.91 -31.69
C THR A 299 -5.10 -23.99 -32.75
N SER A 300 -5.90 -25.05 -32.65
CA SER A 300 -5.94 -26.15 -33.61
C SER A 300 -7.37 -26.66 -33.76
N SER A 301 -7.60 -27.52 -34.75
CA SER A 301 -8.87 -28.18 -35.05
C SER A 301 -8.62 -29.67 -35.24
N GLU A 302 -9.67 -30.46 -35.47
CA GLU A 302 -9.57 -31.91 -35.68
C GLU A 302 -9.07 -32.69 -34.45
N ILE A 303 -9.16 -32.08 -33.26
CA ILE A 303 -8.77 -32.71 -32.00
C ILE A 303 -10.00 -33.29 -31.32
N SER A 304 -10.12 -34.61 -31.35
CA SER A 304 -11.23 -35.35 -30.72
C SER A 304 -12.61 -34.92 -31.23
N GLU A 305 -12.78 -34.75 -32.54
CA GLU A 305 -14.08 -34.44 -33.16
C GLU A 305 -15.17 -35.43 -32.75
N ASP A 306 -16.40 -34.92 -32.67
CA ASP A 306 -17.61 -35.66 -32.28
C ASP A 306 -17.52 -36.42 -30.95
N HIS A 307 -16.52 -36.10 -30.12
CA HIS A 307 -16.39 -36.65 -28.79
C HIS A 307 -17.28 -35.90 -27.81
N ILE A 308 -17.86 -36.61 -26.85
CA ILE A 308 -18.53 -36.00 -25.71
C ILE A 308 -17.72 -36.41 -24.49
N ILE A 309 -17.28 -35.43 -23.69
CA ILE A 309 -16.67 -35.74 -22.40
C ILE A 309 -17.75 -36.43 -21.57
N PRO A 310 -17.57 -37.69 -21.17
CA PRO A 310 -18.60 -38.45 -20.47
C PRO A 310 -18.72 -37.99 -19.02
N ASN A 311 -19.93 -38.09 -18.46
CA ASN A 311 -20.17 -37.89 -17.02
C ASN A 311 -19.69 -39.10 -16.19
N GLY A 312 -19.69 -38.97 -14.85
CA GLY A 312 -19.38 -40.06 -13.92
C GLY A 312 -17.88 -40.37 -13.78
N GLY A 313 -17.02 -39.45 -14.20
CA GLY A 313 -15.58 -39.52 -13.96
C GLY A 313 -15.15 -38.91 -12.63
N ILE A 314 -13.84 -38.86 -12.42
CA ILE A 314 -13.21 -38.22 -11.26
C ILE A 314 -12.36 -37.06 -11.77
N LEU A 315 -12.61 -35.87 -11.24
CA LEU A 315 -11.81 -34.67 -11.46
C LEU A 315 -10.89 -34.44 -10.26
N GLN A 316 -9.61 -34.23 -10.54
CA GLN A 316 -8.60 -34.05 -9.49
C GLN A 316 -7.48 -33.11 -9.94
N ILE A 317 -6.85 -32.46 -8.97
CA ILE A 317 -5.75 -31.51 -9.17
C ILE A 317 -4.46 -32.11 -8.61
N GLY A 318 -3.38 -31.97 -9.37
CA GLY A 318 -2.02 -32.33 -8.97
C GLY A 318 -1.60 -33.78 -9.25
N GLN A 319 -2.49 -34.61 -9.79
CA GLN A 319 -2.23 -36.04 -10.07
C GLN A 319 -2.91 -36.51 -11.35
N GLU A 320 -2.32 -37.51 -12.01
CA GLU A 320 -2.93 -38.21 -13.14
C GLU A 320 -4.05 -39.13 -12.68
N LYS A 321 -5.20 -39.09 -13.37
CA LYS A 321 -6.31 -40.01 -13.14
C LYS A 321 -5.98 -41.35 -13.79
N ASN A 322 -5.24 -42.22 -13.13
CA ASN A 322 -4.83 -43.53 -13.69
C ASN A 322 -5.31 -44.74 -12.86
N GLY A 323 -5.99 -44.52 -11.72
CA GLY A 323 -6.62 -45.55 -10.90
C GLY A 323 -8.14 -45.69 -11.08
N CYS A 324 -8.69 -46.76 -10.50
CA CYS A 324 -10.14 -47.02 -10.46
C CYS A 324 -10.92 -45.99 -9.64
N CYS A 325 -10.24 -45.38 -8.68
CA CYS A 325 -10.83 -44.83 -7.47
C CYS A 325 -10.08 -43.56 -7.09
N VAL A 326 -10.73 -42.64 -6.38
CA VAL A 326 -10.11 -41.40 -5.90
C VAL A 326 -8.88 -41.74 -5.04
N GLY A 327 -7.75 -41.07 -5.29
CA GLY A 327 -6.52 -41.29 -4.54
C GLY A 327 -5.70 -42.54 -4.93
N GLY A 328 -6.08 -43.26 -5.99
CA GLY A 328 -5.43 -44.50 -6.41
C GLY A 328 -4.58 -44.37 -7.68
N GLY A 329 -3.50 -45.16 -7.77
CA GLY A 329 -2.69 -45.32 -8.99
C GLY A 329 -1.59 -44.26 -9.20
N PHE A 330 -1.47 -43.28 -8.31
CA PHE A 330 -0.62 -42.12 -8.55
C PHE A 330 0.86 -42.43 -8.66
N ASN A 331 1.52 -41.65 -9.53
CA ASN A 331 2.96 -41.70 -9.74
C ASN A 331 3.59 -40.37 -9.28
N GLU A 332 4.59 -40.46 -8.41
CA GLU A 332 5.30 -39.31 -7.86
C GLU A 332 6.01 -38.50 -8.94
N SER A 333 6.53 -39.18 -9.97
CA SER A 333 7.16 -38.51 -11.10
C SER A 333 6.19 -37.67 -11.91
N LEU A 334 4.87 -37.83 -11.73
CA LEU A 334 3.82 -37.05 -12.39
C LEU A 334 3.19 -35.98 -11.50
N ALA A 335 3.45 -36.03 -10.19
CA ALA A 335 2.77 -35.23 -9.19
C ALA A 335 3.13 -33.73 -9.28
N PHE A 336 2.16 -32.86 -9.07
CA PHE A 336 2.41 -31.42 -9.00
C PHE A 336 3.01 -30.99 -7.66
N SER A 337 3.90 -30.00 -7.72
CA SER A 337 4.39 -29.26 -6.56
C SER A 337 4.41 -27.77 -6.90
N GLY A 338 3.86 -26.93 -6.03
CA GLY A 338 3.66 -25.51 -6.28
C GLY A 338 2.34 -25.01 -5.73
N LYS A 339 1.81 -23.94 -6.34
CA LYS A 339 0.59 -23.27 -5.93
C LYS A 339 -0.39 -23.15 -7.09
N ILE A 340 -1.68 -23.29 -6.78
CA ILE A 340 -2.79 -23.13 -7.73
C ILE A 340 -3.85 -22.20 -7.12
N THR A 341 -4.44 -21.33 -7.93
CA THR A 341 -5.62 -20.53 -7.55
C THR A 341 -6.49 -20.25 -8.78
N GLY A 342 -7.72 -19.78 -8.56
CA GLY A 342 -8.63 -19.40 -9.63
C GLY A 342 -9.02 -20.56 -10.55
N PHE A 343 -9.03 -21.80 -10.06
CA PHE A 343 -9.40 -22.98 -10.86
C PHE A 343 -10.91 -22.98 -11.13
N ASN A 344 -11.28 -22.72 -12.39
CA ASN A 344 -12.66 -22.62 -12.85
C ASN A 344 -12.89 -23.44 -14.12
N ILE A 345 -14.09 -24.01 -14.26
CA ILE A 345 -14.53 -24.78 -15.43
C ILE A 345 -15.92 -24.32 -15.88
N TRP A 346 -16.06 -24.09 -17.18
CA TRP A 346 -17.32 -23.83 -17.88
C TRP A 346 -17.64 -24.96 -18.87
N ASP A 347 -18.92 -25.22 -19.11
CA ASP A 347 -19.45 -26.16 -20.10
C ASP A 347 -19.57 -25.58 -21.52
N ARG A 348 -18.95 -24.42 -21.73
CA ARG A 348 -18.94 -23.69 -22.99
C ARG A 348 -17.58 -23.12 -23.31
N ILE A 349 -17.38 -22.76 -24.57
CA ILE A 349 -16.25 -21.92 -24.98
C ILE A 349 -16.51 -20.49 -24.52
N LEU A 350 -15.59 -19.94 -23.72
CA LEU A 350 -15.59 -18.52 -23.36
C LEU A 350 -15.13 -17.67 -24.56
N SER A 351 -15.65 -16.46 -24.67
CA SER A 351 -15.13 -15.48 -25.63
C SER A 351 -13.75 -14.96 -25.21
N ASP A 352 -12.98 -14.44 -26.16
CA ASP A 352 -11.65 -13.85 -25.90
C ASP A 352 -11.68 -12.81 -24.78
N LYS A 353 -12.72 -11.96 -24.75
CA LYS A 353 -12.89 -10.95 -23.69
C LYS A 353 -13.12 -11.57 -22.32
N GLU A 354 -13.87 -12.66 -22.25
CA GLU A 354 -14.09 -13.39 -21.00
C GLU A 354 -12.79 -14.06 -20.53
N ILE A 355 -12.01 -14.65 -21.43
CA ILE A 355 -10.71 -15.26 -21.10
C ILE A 355 -9.70 -14.22 -20.63
N ILE A 356 -9.61 -13.08 -21.31
CA ILE A 356 -8.75 -11.96 -20.87
C ILE A 356 -9.14 -11.52 -19.47
N ARG A 357 -10.44 -11.35 -19.21
CA ARG A 357 -10.95 -10.98 -17.89
C ARG A 357 -10.61 -12.01 -16.81
N GLN A 358 -10.45 -13.28 -17.15
CA GLN A 358 -10.00 -14.32 -16.20
C GLN A 358 -8.52 -14.14 -15.76
N SER A 359 -7.74 -13.33 -16.48
CA SER A 359 -6.35 -13.00 -16.13
C SER A 359 -6.19 -11.67 -15.36
N GLU A 360 -7.26 -10.93 -15.12
CA GLU A 360 -7.22 -9.59 -14.52
C GLU A 360 -7.56 -9.61 -13.01
N GLU A 361 -7.33 -8.50 -12.31
CA GLU A 361 -7.36 -8.35 -10.83
C GLU A 361 -8.71 -8.70 -10.14
N ASP A 362 -9.78 -8.98 -10.89
CA ASP A 362 -11.12 -9.33 -10.38
C ASP A 362 -11.65 -10.70 -10.87
N ALA A 363 -10.81 -11.52 -11.52
CA ALA A 363 -11.26 -12.77 -12.13
C ALA A 363 -11.89 -13.74 -11.14
N CYS A 364 -11.47 -13.72 -9.87
CA CYS A 364 -12.02 -14.62 -8.85
C CYS A 364 -13.52 -14.38 -8.52
N ASN A 365 -14.10 -13.26 -8.98
CA ASN A 365 -15.53 -13.00 -8.91
C ASN A 365 -16.34 -13.60 -10.09
N ASN A 366 -15.66 -13.98 -11.18
CA ASN A 366 -16.28 -14.59 -12.35
C ASN A 366 -16.01 -16.10 -12.35
N ARG A 367 -16.99 -16.85 -11.86
CA ARG A 367 -16.85 -18.28 -11.57
C ARG A 367 -17.40 -19.16 -12.69
N GLY A 368 -16.79 -20.33 -12.84
CA GLY A 368 -17.31 -21.40 -13.68
C GLY A 368 -18.64 -21.96 -13.18
N ASN A 369 -19.49 -22.40 -14.11
CA ASN A 369 -20.76 -23.07 -13.78
C ASN A 369 -20.59 -24.57 -13.46
N ILE A 370 -19.50 -25.19 -13.93
CA ILE A 370 -19.15 -26.58 -13.59
C ILE A 370 -18.26 -26.63 -12.36
N VAL A 371 -17.21 -25.80 -12.33
CA VAL A 371 -16.35 -25.58 -11.17
C VAL A 371 -16.14 -24.09 -11.00
N GLY A 372 -16.54 -23.56 -9.85
CA GLY A 372 -16.36 -22.18 -9.44
C GLY A 372 -15.37 -22.07 -8.28
N TRP A 373 -14.29 -21.31 -8.46
CA TRP A 373 -13.29 -21.12 -7.40
C TRP A 373 -13.93 -20.48 -6.15
N GLY A 374 -13.68 -21.09 -4.99
CA GLY A 374 -14.18 -20.65 -3.70
C GLY A 374 -15.64 -21.00 -3.39
N VAL A 375 -16.36 -21.68 -4.29
CA VAL A 375 -17.74 -22.15 -4.06
C VAL A 375 -17.94 -23.62 -4.36
N THR A 376 -17.21 -24.18 -5.31
CA THR A 376 -17.23 -25.62 -5.59
C THR A 376 -16.37 -26.35 -4.56
N GLU A 377 -16.87 -27.49 -4.08
CA GLU A 377 -16.15 -28.30 -3.10
C GLU A 377 -14.89 -28.93 -3.73
N ILE A 378 -13.73 -28.54 -3.19
CA ILE A 378 -12.44 -29.08 -3.57
C ILE A 378 -11.75 -29.55 -2.28
N LEU A 379 -11.64 -30.86 -2.10
CA LEU A 379 -11.16 -31.49 -0.88
C LEU A 379 -9.65 -31.75 -0.94
N PRO A 380 -8.86 -31.22 0.02
CA PRO A 380 -7.44 -31.48 0.10
C PRO A 380 -7.13 -32.85 0.69
N HIS A 381 -6.10 -33.52 0.16
CA HIS A 381 -5.61 -34.80 0.65
C HIS A 381 -4.09 -34.84 0.81
N GLY A 382 -3.64 -35.62 1.80
CA GLY A 382 -2.24 -36.03 2.00
C GLY A 382 -1.22 -34.92 2.22
N GLY A 383 -1.65 -33.70 2.55
CA GLY A 383 -0.78 -32.55 2.81
C GLY A 383 -1.00 -31.36 1.86
N ALA A 384 -1.90 -31.47 0.88
CA ALA A 384 -2.40 -30.30 0.18
C ALA A 384 -3.16 -29.40 1.16
N GLN A 385 -3.03 -28.08 1.04
CA GLN A 385 -3.67 -27.16 1.99
C GLN A 385 -4.09 -25.85 1.34
N TYR A 386 -5.19 -25.31 1.85
CA TYR A 386 -5.56 -23.92 1.57
C TYR A 386 -4.66 -22.98 2.36
N ILE A 387 -4.18 -21.94 1.69
CA ILE A 387 -3.49 -20.83 2.32
C ILE A 387 -4.24 -19.56 1.94
N PHE A 388 -4.44 -18.69 2.92
CA PHE A 388 -5.05 -17.38 2.73
C PHE A 388 -3.96 -16.33 2.57
N SER A 389 -4.13 -15.37 1.67
CA SER A 389 -3.30 -14.17 1.69
C SER A 389 -3.80 -13.26 2.82
N PRO A 390 -2.99 -13.00 3.87
CA PRO A 390 -3.43 -12.33 5.09
C PRO A 390 -3.79 -10.85 4.92
#